data_AF-A0A7S7UPV8-F1
#
_entry.id   AF-A0A7S7UPV8-F1
#
_cell.length_a   1.000
_cell.length_b   1.000
_cell.length_c   1.000
_cell.angle_alpha   90.00
_cell.angle_beta   90.00
_cell.angle_gamma   90.00
#
_symmetry.space_group_name_H-M   'P 1'
#
loop_
_entity.id
_entity.type
_entity.pdbx_description
1 polymer ?
#
loop_
_entity_poly.entity_id
_entity_poly.type
_entity_poly.pdbx_seq_one_letter_code
_entity_poly.pdbx_strand_id
1 'polypeptide(L)'
;MSPKRSPHDLFDRLYKCISLPTESAKKLKDIRRAVYDELAPETAIEQFIVREIVMVMVDVERHHRFRAAILRSAFLPALQNLLEPTSPFAGAITDPIVHCYFTSADARKDVESRLAGVGLRGSDIEAEAFRIRFHVLESLQKQLAADETRLRLLLRSLQQFRDQSATKAVVAPSISPVAVSETSIHQGAPR
;
A
#
# COMPACT_ATOMS: atom_id res chain seq x y z
N MET A 1 -8.03 -18.52 33.07
CA MET A 1 -8.70 -17.26 32.63
C MET A 1 -8.31 -17.01 31.18
N SER A 2 -9.22 -17.22 30.24
CA SER A 2 -8.94 -16.91 28.84
C SER A 2 -8.84 -15.40 28.67
N PRO A 3 -7.81 -14.86 27.99
CA PRO A 3 -7.70 -13.43 27.77
C PRO A 3 -8.94 -12.96 27.01
N LYS A 4 -9.58 -11.87 27.49
CA LYS A 4 -10.67 -11.19 26.77
C LYS A 4 -10.12 -10.83 25.39
N ARG A 5 -10.60 -11.52 24.35
CA ARG A 5 -10.22 -11.25 22.96
C ARG A 5 -10.63 -9.83 22.62
N SER A 6 -9.72 -9.05 22.08
CA SER A 6 -10.08 -7.71 21.64
C SER A 6 -10.97 -7.82 20.39
N PRO A 7 -11.91 -6.89 20.14
CA PRO A 7 -12.69 -6.87 18.90
C PRO A 7 -11.82 -6.91 17.63
N HIS A 8 -10.59 -6.39 17.72
CA HIS A 8 -9.59 -6.44 16.65
C HIS A 8 -9.17 -7.89 16.29
N ASP A 9 -9.16 -8.82 17.25
CA ASP A 9 -8.75 -10.22 17.03
C ASP A 9 -9.72 -11.00 16.11
N LEU A 10 -10.98 -10.55 16.00
CA LEU A 10 -12.01 -11.20 15.18
C LEU A 10 -11.86 -10.81 13.71
N PHE A 11 -11.68 -9.50 13.44
CA PHE A 11 -11.40 -9.01 12.09
C PHE A 11 -10.02 -9.43 11.58
N ASP A 12 -9.03 -9.57 12.47
CA ASP A 12 -7.68 -10.03 12.13
C ASP A 12 -7.63 -11.46 11.59
N ARG A 13 -8.57 -12.32 12.00
CA ARG A 13 -8.68 -13.68 11.48
C ARG A 13 -9.31 -13.74 10.10
N LEU A 14 -10.28 -12.87 9.84
CA LEU A 14 -10.99 -12.84 8.56
C LEU A 14 -10.11 -12.23 7.46
N TYR A 15 -9.21 -11.32 7.82
CA TYR A 15 -8.43 -10.57 6.85
C TYR A 15 -7.00 -10.34 7.30
N LYS A 16 -6.15 -11.34 7.06
CA LYS A 16 -4.71 -11.27 7.30
C LYS A 16 -4.05 -10.39 6.23
N CYS A 17 -3.31 -9.36 6.66
CA CYS A 17 -2.40 -8.65 5.77
C CYS A 17 -1.32 -9.64 5.28
N ILE A 18 -1.28 -9.90 3.98
CA ILE A 18 -0.30 -10.82 3.39
C ILE A 18 1.03 -10.08 3.33
N SER A 19 2.06 -10.57 4.03
CA SER A 19 3.42 -10.04 3.96
C SER A 19 4.21 -10.76 2.87
N LEU A 20 4.99 -10.01 2.07
CA LEU A 20 5.92 -10.61 1.12
C LEU A 20 7.16 -11.19 1.86
N PRO A 21 7.90 -12.13 1.24
CA PRO A 21 9.05 -12.78 1.89
C PRO A 21 10.14 -11.81 2.38
N THR A 22 10.31 -10.68 1.71
CA THR A 22 11.30 -9.64 2.04
C THR A 22 10.77 -8.58 3.01
N GLU A 23 9.51 -8.70 3.46
CA GLU A 23 8.88 -7.72 4.34
C GLU A 23 8.98 -8.09 5.81
N SER A 24 9.18 -7.08 6.64
CA SER A 24 9.11 -7.23 8.09
C SER A 24 7.66 -7.28 8.55
N ALA A 25 7.22 -8.46 8.99
CA ALA A 25 5.93 -8.64 9.65
C ALA A 25 5.77 -7.71 10.87
N LYS A 26 6.88 -7.42 11.57
CA LYS A 26 6.91 -6.44 12.66
C LYS A 26 6.57 -5.04 12.17
N LYS A 27 7.21 -4.55 11.08
CA LYS A 27 6.92 -3.23 10.50
C LYS A 27 5.44 -3.10 10.10
N LEU A 28 4.87 -4.14 9.49
CA LEU A 28 3.44 -4.15 9.13
C LEU A 28 2.53 -4.08 10.36
N LYS A 29 2.86 -4.83 11.42
CA LYS A 29 2.13 -4.77 12.69
C LYS A 29 2.25 -3.40 13.36
N ASP A 30 3.41 -2.75 13.27
CA ASP A 30 3.66 -1.43 13.84
C ASP A 30 2.89 -0.34 13.08
N ILE A 31 2.87 -0.37 11.74
CA ILE A 31 2.04 0.54 10.92
C ILE A 31 0.56 0.38 11.28
N ARG A 32 0.08 -0.87 11.32
CA ARG A 32 -1.32 -1.15 11.69
C ARG A 32 -1.62 -0.56 13.06
N ARG A 33 -0.80 -0.86 14.07
CA ARG A 33 -1.01 -0.37 15.44
C ARG A 33 -1.08 1.15 15.47
N ALA A 34 -0.11 1.83 14.87
CA ALA A 34 -0.08 3.29 14.82
C ALA A 34 -1.36 3.89 14.23
N VAL A 35 -1.82 3.36 13.09
CA VAL A 35 -3.04 3.86 12.42
C VAL A 35 -4.31 3.57 13.23
N TYR A 36 -4.41 2.40 13.88
CA TYR A 36 -5.55 2.09 14.75
C TYR A 36 -5.56 2.93 16.02
N ASP A 37 -4.40 3.17 16.62
CA ASP A 37 -4.26 4.01 17.81
C ASP A 37 -4.60 5.48 17.48
N GLU A 38 -4.17 5.97 16.31
CA GLU A 38 -4.42 7.34 15.85
C GLU A 38 -5.88 7.56 15.45
N LEU A 39 -6.45 6.65 14.65
CA LEU A 39 -7.81 6.81 14.15
C LEU A 39 -8.88 6.35 15.15
N ALA A 40 -8.52 5.51 16.13
CA ALA A 40 -9.38 5.02 17.21
C ALA A 40 -10.80 4.61 16.74
N PRO A 41 -10.93 3.58 15.88
CA PRO A 41 -12.23 3.19 15.34
C PRO A 41 -13.16 2.61 16.41
N GLU A 42 -14.34 3.19 16.58
CA GLU A 42 -15.29 2.81 17.64
C GLU A 42 -16.30 1.76 17.19
N THR A 43 -16.71 1.81 15.91
CA THR A 43 -17.73 0.92 15.34
C THR A 43 -17.13 -0.12 14.41
N ALA A 44 -17.86 -1.20 14.13
CA ALA A 44 -17.44 -2.22 13.16
C ALA A 44 -17.21 -1.64 11.75
N ILE A 45 -17.99 -0.63 11.35
CA ILE A 45 -17.84 0.05 10.06
C ILE A 45 -16.54 0.85 10.05
N GLU A 46 -16.24 1.59 11.11
CA GLU A 46 -14.97 2.31 11.23
C GLU A 46 -13.78 1.35 11.23
N GLN A 47 -13.88 0.23 11.95
CA GLN A 47 -12.82 -0.79 11.95
C GLN A 47 -12.54 -1.34 10.55
N PHE A 48 -13.57 -1.51 9.73
CA PHE A 48 -13.42 -1.90 8.34
C PHE A 48 -12.74 -0.81 7.50
N ILE A 49 -13.15 0.45 7.63
CA ILE A 49 -12.54 1.58 6.89
C ILE A 49 -11.07 1.76 7.29
N VAL A 50 -10.77 1.77 8.60
CA VAL A 50 -9.40 1.90 9.13
C VAL A 50 -8.52 0.74 8.66
N ARG A 51 -9.07 -0.48 8.58
CA ARG A 51 -8.35 -1.61 8.00
C ARG A 51 -7.97 -1.35 6.54
N GLU A 52 -8.91 -0.89 5.73
CA GLU A 52 -8.67 -0.59 4.31
C GLU A 52 -7.62 0.52 4.15
N ILE A 53 -7.64 1.53 5.03
CA ILE A 53 -6.59 2.56 5.10
C ILE A 53 -5.21 1.91 5.31
N VAL A 54 -5.07 1.03 6.31
CA VAL A 54 -3.81 0.32 6.58
C VAL A 54 -3.35 -0.48 5.36
N MET A 55 -4.25 -1.21 4.70
CA MET A 55 -3.91 -2.01 3.52
C MET A 55 -3.41 -1.13 2.37
N VAL A 56 -4.10 -0.03 2.07
CA VAL A 56 -3.69 0.90 1.02
C VAL A 56 -2.36 1.57 1.35
N MET A 57 -2.12 1.96 2.61
CA MET A 57 -0.83 2.52 3.02
C MET A 57 0.33 1.53 2.83
N VAL A 58 0.10 0.24 3.11
CA VAL A 58 1.08 -0.82 2.87
C VAL A 58 1.37 -0.98 1.38
N ASP A 59 0.35 -0.93 0.53
CA ASP A 59 0.51 -1.07 -0.92
C ASP A 59 1.20 0.15 -1.54
N VAL A 60 0.90 1.38 -1.09
CA VAL A 60 1.65 2.59 -1.46
C VAL A 60 3.14 2.43 -1.15
N GLU A 61 3.48 2.02 0.07
CA GLU A 61 4.87 1.80 0.50
C GLU A 61 5.56 0.67 -0.31
N ARG A 62 4.81 -0.37 -0.72
CA ARG A 62 5.32 -1.41 -1.63
C ARG A 62 5.62 -0.86 -3.01
N HIS A 63 4.68 -0.10 -3.59
CA HIS A 63 4.84 0.49 -4.90
C HIS A 63 6.06 1.43 -4.94
N HIS A 64 6.28 2.24 -3.91
CA HIS A 64 7.50 3.03 -3.78
C HIS A 64 8.78 2.16 -3.78
N ARG A 65 8.80 1.08 -2.99
CA ARG A 65 9.94 0.15 -2.94
C ARG A 65 10.19 -0.58 -4.27
N PHE A 66 9.13 -0.96 -4.97
CA PHE A 66 9.24 -1.70 -6.23
C PHE A 66 9.83 -0.89 -7.38
N ARG A 67 9.64 0.44 -7.41
CA ARG A 67 10.22 1.29 -8.45
C ARG A 67 11.72 1.06 -8.62
N ALA A 68 12.47 1.07 -7.52
CA ALA A 68 13.92 0.87 -7.55
C ALA A 68 14.28 -0.57 -7.96
N ALA A 69 13.56 -1.57 -7.46
CA ALA A 69 13.82 -2.98 -7.78
C ALA A 69 13.55 -3.29 -9.26
N ILE A 70 12.45 -2.79 -9.81
CA ILE A 70 12.07 -2.94 -11.23
C ILE A 70 13.13 -2.30 -12.11
N LEU A 71 13.55 -1.08 -11.81
CA LEU A 71 14.59 -0.39 -12.58
C LEU A 71 15.94 -1.13 -12.48
N ARG A 72 16.36 -1.52 -11.26
CA ARG A 72 17.59 -2.29 -11.04
C ARG A 72 17.62 -3.60 -11.82
N SER A 73 16.49 -4.30 -11.91
CA SER A 73 16.38 -5.55 -12.68
C SER A 73 16.66 -5.39 -14.18
N ALA A 74 16.64 -4.15 -14.70
CA ALA A 74 16.87 -3.85 -16.11
C ALA A 74 18.29 -3.38 -16.43
N PHE A 75 19.16 -3.17 -15.45
CA PHE A 75 20.54 -2.75 -15.74
C PHE A 75 21.35 -3.81 -16.48
N LEU A 76 21.18 -5.09 -16.13
CA LEU A 76 21.86 -6.18 -16.85
C LEU A 76 21.43 -6.25 -18.33
N PRO A 77 20.13 -6.32 -18.67
CA PRO A 77 19.73 -6.30 -20.08
C PRO A 77 20.03 -4.97 -20.77
N ALA A 78 20.04 -3.83 -20.07
CA ALA A 78 20.48 -2.57 -20.66
C ALA A 78 21.95 -2.61 -21.09
N LEU A 79 22.83 -3.12 -20.22
CA LEU A 79 24.25 -3.33 -20.55
C LEU A 79 24.42 -4.27 -21.75
N GLN A 80 23.64 -5.36 -21.82
CA GLN A 80 23.66 -6.28 -22.95
C GLN A 80 23.29 -5.57 -24.25
N ASN A 81 22.17 -4.85 -24.27
CA ASN A 81 21.70 -4.13 -25.45
C ASN A 81 22.71 -3.08 -25.94
N LEU A 82 23.33 -2.31 -25.03
CA LEU A 82 24.24 -1.24 -25.40
C LEU A 82 25.62 -1.75 -25.83
N LEU A 83 26.07 -2.89 -25.31
CA LEU A 83 27.37 -3.46 -25.65
C LEU A 83 27.33 -4.43 -26.82
N GLU A 84 26.15 -4.95 -27.20
CA GLU A 84 25.98 -5.86 -28.35
C GLU A 84 26.71 -5.39 -29.62
N PRO A 85 26.62 -4.10 -30.05
CA PRO A 85 27.31 -3.63 -31.25
C PRO A 85 28.84 -3.60 -31.14
N THR A 86 29.37 -3.59 -29.91
CA THR A 86 30.81 -3.52 -29.62
C THR A 86 31.39 -4.87 -29.23
N SER A 87 30.55 -5.88 -29.03
CA SER A 87 31.00 -7.16 -28.51
C SER A 87 31.69 -7.96 -29.60
N PRO A 88 32.89 -8.53 -29.33
CA PRO A 88 33.52 -9.46 -30.26
C PRO A 88 32.74 -10.78 -30.39
N PHE A 89 31.75 -11.00 -29.51
CA PHE A 89 30.90 -12.19 -29.46
C PHE A 89 29.57 -11.94 -30.18
N ALA A 90 29.59 -11.35 -31.38
CA ALA A 90 28.39 -11.00 -32.14
C ALA A 90 27.34 -12.13 -32.16
N GLY A 91 26.16 -11.87 -31.59
CA GLY A 91 25.05 -12.84 -31.48
C GLY A 91 25.10 -13.79 -30.27
N ALA A 92 26.11 -13.71 -29.40
CA ALA A 92 26.13 -14.42 -28.12
C ALA A 92 25.31 -13.64 -27.08
N ILE A 93 24.44 -14.35 -26.37
CA ILE A 93 23.43 -13.80 -25.43
C ILE A 93 24.06 -12.96 -24.31
N THR A 94 25.34 -13.14 -23.99
CA THR A 94 25.97 -12.46 -22.85
C THR A 94 27.47 -12.32 -23.03
N ASP A 95 27.92 -11.09 -23.31
CA ASP A 95 29.32 -10.72 -23.09
C ASP A 95 29.67 -10.93 -21.60
N PRO A 96 30.68 -11.75 -21.25
CA PRO A 96 31.01 -12.06 -19.86
C PRO A 96 31.26 -10.81 -19.01
N ILE A 97 31.71 -9.72 -19.63
CA ILE A 97 32.00 -8.48 -18.93
C ILE A 97 30.77 -7.86 -18.28
N VAL A 98 29.58 -8.09 -18.86
CA VAL A 98 28.31 -7.55 -18.37
C VAL A 98 27.95 -8.14 -17.01
N HIS A 99 28.25 -9.43 -16.78
CA HIS A 99 28.03 -10.06 -15.48
C HIS A 99 29.00 -9.57 -14.41
N CYS A 100 30.22 -9.23 -14.81
CA CYS A 100 31.25 -8.72 -13.90
C CYS A 100 31.11 -7.22 -13.61
N TYR A 101 30.29 -6.48 -14.37
CA TYR A 101 30.13 -5.03 -14.23
C TYR A 101 29.76 -4.59 -12.80
N PHE A 102 28.90 -5.33 -12.12
CA PHE A 102 28.43 -4.95 -10.77
C PHE A 102 29.41 -5.29 -9.65
N THR A 103 30.43 -6.11 -9.93
CA THR A 103 31.34 -6.66 -8.91
C THR A 103 32.80 -6.26 -9.13
N SER A 104 33.22 -6.00 -10.37
CA SER A 104 34.60 -5.70 -10.72
C SER A 104 34.78 -4.26 -11.21
N ALA A 105 35.75 -3.55 -10.61
CA ALA A 105 36.12 -2.21 -11.05
C ALA A 105 36.74 -2.21 -12.45
N ASP A 106 37.51 -3.24 -12.80
CA ASP A 106 38.13 -3.37 -14.11
C ASP A 106 37.08 -3.62 -15.18
N ALA A 107 36.09 -4.48 -14.90
CA ALA A 107 34.96 -4.69 -15.80
C ALA A 107 34.18 -3.39 -16.06
N ARG A 108 34.02 -2.52 -15.06
CA ARG A 108 33.38 -1.20 -15.26
C ARG A 108 34.18 -0.30 -16.19
N LYS A 109 35.51 -0.21 -16.00
CA LYS A 109 36.39 0.59 -16.87
C LYS A 109 36.34 0.10 -18.32
N ASP A 110 36.35 -1.21 -18.51
CA ASP A 110 36.29 -1.81 -19.84
C ASP A 110 34.94 -1.53 -20.52
N VAL A 111 33.82 -1.66 -19.78
CA VAL A 111 32.49 -1.30 -20.28
C VAL A 111 32.42 0.19 -20.64
N GLU A 112 32.94 1.07 -19.78
CA GLU A 112 32.99 2.51 -20.06
C GLU A 112 33.81 2.83 -21.32
N SER A 113 34.96 2.17 -21.50
CA SER A 113 35.79 2.33 -22.70
C SER A 113 35.07 1.87 -23.97
N ARG A 114 34.34 0.76 -23.91
CA ARG A 114 33.56 0.24 -25.06
C ARG A 114 32.39 1.15 -25.41
N LEU A 115 31.65 1.60 -24.41
CA LEU A 115 30.56 2.57 -24.60
C LEU A 115 31.10 3.88 -25.21
N ALA A 116 32.21 4.39 -24.71
CA ALA A 116 32.85 5.59 -25.25
C ALA A 116 33.25 5.43 -26.73
N GLY A 117 33.66 4.22 -27.14
CA GLY A 117 33.99 3.89 -28.53
C GLY A 117 32.81 4.06 -29.51
N VAL A 118 31.57 4.02 -29.02
CA VAL A 118 30.35 4.27 -29.81
C VAL A 118 29.63 5.57 -29.41
N GLY A 119 30.30 6.43 -28.65
CA GLY A 119 29.77 7.73 -28.22
C GLY A 119 28.77 7.67 -27.05
N LEU A 120 28.68 6.54 -26.34
CA LEU A 120 27.83 6.33 -25.18
C LEU A 120 28.59 6.50 -23.86
N ARG A 121 27.86 6.68 -22.77
CA ARG A 121 28.34 6.90 -21.40
C ARG A 121 27.56 6.04 -20.40
N GLY A 122 28.02 6.03 -19.16
CA GLY A 122 27.32 5.32 -18.08
C GLY A 122 25.86 5.75 -17.87
N SER A 123 25.54 7.03 -18.12
CA SER A 123 24.16 7.54 -18.07
C SER A 123 23.23 6.91 -19.11
N ASP A 124 23.77 6.46 -20.25
CA ASP A 124 22.98 5.81 -21.29
C ASP A 124 22.51 4.42 -20.85
N ILE A 125 23.26 3.75 -19.96
CA ILE A 125 22.84 2.49 -19.32
C ILE A 125 21.56 2.73 -18.50
N GLU A 126 21.53 3.82 -17.72
CA GLU A 126 20.36 4.16 -16.91
C GLU A 126 19.15 4.53 -17.80
N ALA A 127 19.38 5.30 -18.86
CA ALA A 127 18.37 5.66 -19.83
C ALA A 127 17.79 4.41 -20.53
N GLU A 128 18.65 3.47 -20.94
CA GLU A 128 18.24 2.21 -21.56
C GLU A 128 17.50 1.31 -20.57
N ALA A 129 17.96 1.20 -19.32
CA ALA A 129 17.25 0.47 -18.26
C ALA A 129 15.86 1.05 -18.02
N PHE A 130 15.74 2.38 -18.04
CA PHE A 130 14.45 3.07 -17.95
C PHE A 130 13.57 2.78 -19.17
N ARG A 131 14.12 2.85 -20.39
CA ARG A 131 13.41 2.53 -21.64
C ARG A 131 12.85 1.11 -21.62
N ILE A 132 13.65 0.12 -21.20
CA ILE A 132 13.25 -1.29 -21.09
C ILE A 132 12.07 -1.47 -20.13
N ARG A 133 12.02 -0.69 -19.03
CA ARG A 133 10.99 -0.81 -17.99
C ARG A 133 9.90 0.25 -18.07
N PHE A 134 9.91 1.09 -19.09
CA PHE A 134 9.04 2.27 -19.19
C PHE A 134 7.57 1.92 -18.92
N HIS A 135 7.03 0.94 -19.64
CA HIS A 135 5.62 0.54 -19.49
C HIS A 135 5.28 0.00 -18.09
N VAL A 136 6.19 -0.77 -17.48
CA VAL A 136 5.98 -1.32 -16.13
C VAL A 136 6.02 -0.19 -15.09
N LEU A 137 6.97 0.75 -15.23
CA LEU A 137 7.07 1.92 -14.36
C LEU A 137 5.86 2.85 -14.52
N GLU A 138 5.36 3.01 -15.74
CA GLU A 138 4.14 3.78 -16.02
C GLU A 138 2.92 3.14 -15.37
N SER A 139 2.72 1.82 -15.53
CA SER A 139 1.63 1.09 -14.87
C SER A 139 1.70 1.21 -13.35
N LEU A 140 2.90 1.06 -12.78
CA LEU A 140 3.13 1.21 -11.34
C LEU A 140 2.80 2.63 -10.86
N GLN A 141 3.17 3.66 -11.63
CA GLN A 141 2.85 5.04 -11.29
C GLN A 141 1.34 5.31 -11.33
N LYS A 142 0.61 4.72 -12.29
CA LYS A 142 -0.86 4.79 -12.35
C LYS A 142 -1.51 4.11 -11.15
N GLN A 143 -1.02 2.94 -10.75
CA GLN A 143 -1.48 2.22 -9.56
C GLN A 143 -1.23 3.02 -8.28
N LEU A 144 -0.03 3.58 -8.12
CA LEU A 144 0.32 4.45 -6.99
C LEU A 144 -0.64 5.66 -6.88
N ALA A 145 -0.92 6.34 -7.99
CA ALA A 145 -1.85 7.47 -8.01
C ALA A 145 -3.29 7.04 -7.64
N ALA A 146 -3.72 5.86 -8.08
CA ALA A 146 -5.02 5.29 -7.72
C ALA A 146 -5.10 4.97 -6.22
N ASP A 147 -4.05 4.38 -5.65
CA ASP A 147 -3.98 4.05 -4.22
C ASP A 147 -3.96 5.30 -3.34
N GLU A 148 -3.18 6.33 -3.71
CA GLU A 148 -3.18 7.62 -3.00
C GLU A 148 -4.57 8.28 -3.05
N THR A 149 -5.24 8.21 -4.20
CA THR A 149 -6.61 8.72 -4.36
C THR A 149 -7.57 7.94 -3.47
N ARG A 150 -7.50 6.60 -3.49
CA ARG A 150 -8.31 5.73 -2.65
C ARG A 150 -8.08 6.00 -1.16
N LEU A 151 -6.84 6.22 -0.73
CA LEU A 151 -6.51 6.57 0.66
C LEU A 151 -7.21 7.86 1.09
N ARG A 152 -7.15 8.91 0.26
CA ARG A 152 -7.85 10.17 0.54
C ARG A 152 -9.37 9.98 0.62
N LEU A 153 -9.94 9.15 -0.25
CA LEU A 153 -11.37 8.84 -0.23
C LEU A 153 -11.77 8.09 1.03
N LEU A 154 -11.00 7.07 1.45
CA LEU A 154 -11.27 6.31 2.67
C LEU A 154 -11.23 7.20 3.92
N LEU A 155 -10.24 8.10 4.02
CA LEU A 155 -10.15 9.06 5.12
C LEU A 155 -11.36 10.00 5.15
N ARG A 156 -11.79 10.51 3.99
CA ARG A 156 -13.01 11.32 3.89
C ARG A 156 -14.27 10.53 4.26
N SER A 157 -14.38 9.29 3.82
CA SER A 157 -15.51 8.42 4.17
C SER A 157 -15.59 8.14 5.66
N LEU A 158 -14.44 7.93 6.32
CA LEU A 158 -14.39 7.79 7.78
C LEU A 158 -14.93 9.05 8.48
N GLN A 159 -14.47 10.23 8.06
CA GLN A 159 -14.93 11.50 8.62
C GLN A 159 -16.43 11.71 8.39
N GLN A 160 -16.91 11.51 7.16
CA GLN A 160 -18.34 11.64 6.83
C GLN A 160 -19.22 10.70 7.66
N PHE A 161 -18.76 9.46 7.88
CA PHE A 161 -19.48 8.50 8.71
C PHE A 161 -19.60 8.97 10.17
N ARG A 162 -18.53 9.57 10.71
CA ARG A 162 -18.52 10.16 12.05
C ARG A 162 -19.47 11.35 12.16
N ASP A 163 -19.42 12.26 11.19
CA ASP A 163 -20.27 13.45 11.17
C ASP A 163 -21.76 13.08 11.12
N GLN A 164 -22.11 12.07 10.32
CA GLN A 164 -23.49 11.57 10.22
C GLN A 164 -23.95 10.89 11.51
N SER A 165 -23.06 10.12 12.15
CA SER A 165 -23.35 9.46 13.43
C SER A 165 -23.55 10.47 14.56
N ALA A 166 -22.70 11.49 14.64
CA ALA A 166 -22.83 12.59 15.60
C ALA A 166 -24.14 13.36 15.41
N THR A 167 -24.50 13.68 14.16
CA THR A 167 -25.76 14.38 13.83
C THR A 167 -26.98 13.58 14.27
N LYS A 168 -26.98 12.25 14.06
CA LYS A 168 -28.08 11.36 14.51
C LYS A 168 -28.17 11.27 16.03
N ALA A 169 -27.05 11.32 16.74
CA ALA A 169 -27.03 11.31 18.21
C ALA A 169 -27.64 12.59 18.81
N VAL A 170 -27.45 13.75 18.15
CA VAL A 170 -28.01 15.04 18.60
C VAL A 170 -29.52 15.16 18.35
N VAL A 171 -30.04 14.51 17.29
CA VAL A 171 -31.45 14.61 16.88
C VAL A 171 -32.35 13.57 17.56
N ALA A 172 -31.80 12.61 18.31
CA ALA A 172 -32.62 11.64 19.06
C ALA A 172 -33.49 12.37 20.10
N PRO A 173 -34.84 12.36 19.95
CA PRO A 173 -35.70 13.10 20.86
C PRO A 173 -35.68 12.43 22.24
N SER A 174 -35.54 13.24 23.28
CA SER A 174 -35.78 12.85 24.67
C SER A 174 -37.23 12.38 24.80
N ILE A 175 -37.46 11.08 24.64
CA ILE A 175 -38.73 10.45 25.00
C ILE A 175 -38.78 10.48 26.53
N SER A 176 -39.37 11.53 27.08
CA SER A 176 -39.79 11.55 28.48
C SER A 176 -40.75 10.38 28.71
N PRO A 177 -40.58 9.60 29.80
CA PRO A 177 -41.53 8.54 30.10
C PRO A 177 -42.90 9.18 30.38
N VAL A 178 -43.86 8.91 29.50
CA VAL A 178 -45.27 9.25 29.72
C VAL A 178 -45.71 8.43 30.94
N ALA A 179 -45.97 9.13 32.04
CA ALA A 179 -46.59 8.55 33.22
C ALA A 179 -47.98 8.03 32.83
N VAL A 180 -48.14 6.71 32.87
CA VAL A 180 -49.44 6.07 32.74
C VAL A 180 -50.16 6.28 34.07
N SER A 181 -51.00 7.32 34.14
CA SER A 181 -51.93 7.50 35.25
C SER A 181 -53.05 6.48 35.13
N GLU A 182 -53.05 5.49 36.01
CA GLU A 182 -54.16 4.54 36.19
C GLU A 182 -55.45 5.30 36.55
N THR A 183 -56.37 5.40 35.60
CA THR A 183 -57.73 5.86 35.87
C THR A 183 -58.50 4.75 36.58
N SER A 184 -58.66 4.91 37.90
CA SER A 184 -59.59 4.12 38.71
C SER A 184 -61.02 4.28 38.18
N ILE A 185 -61.56 3.19 37.62
CA ILE A 185 -62.97 3.09 37.24
C ILE A 185 -63.79 2.81 38.51
N HIS A 186 -64.50 3.84 38.97
CA HIS A 186 -65.48 3.74 40.03
C HIS A 186 -66.77 3.14 39.44
N GLN A 187 -67.01 1.83 39.62
CA GLN A 187 -68.32 1.24 39.36
C GLN A 187 -69.25 1.54 40.54
N GLY A 188 -70.18 2.48 40.34
CA GLY A 188 -71.42 2.56 41.11
C GLY A 188 -72.49 1.71 40.43
N ALA A 189 -73.09 0.78 41.16
CA ALA A 189 -74.30 0.05 40.76
C ALA A 189 -75.50 0.58 41.57
N PRO A 190 -76.66 0.83 40.95
CA PRO A 190 -77.85 1.24 41.69
C PRO A 190 -78.80 0.07 41.99
N ARG A 191 -79.46 0.22 43.15
CA ARG A 191 -80.63 -0.48 43.72
C ARG A 191 -80.38 -1.77 44.49
#